data_AF-A0A7X7A6P1-F1
#
_entry.id   AF-A0A7X7A6P1-F1
#
_cell.length_a   1.000
_cell.length_b   1.000
_cell.length_c   1.000
_cell.angle_alpha   90.00
_cell.angle_beta   90.00
_cell.angle_gamma   90.00
#
_symmetry.space_group_name_H-M   'P 1'
#
loop_
_entity.id
_entity.type
_entity.pdbx_description
1 polymer ?
#
loop_
_entity_poly.entity_id
_entity_poly.type
_entity_poly.pdbx_seq_one_letter_code
_entity_poly.pdbx_strand_id
1 'polypeptide(L)'
;MAERKQRPGPKPGSEGAARIAQAHRGSHEHDREGGFAADPSLARTAGRLGGERVKEKYGSSFYTEIGRKGGEAVRDTHGTEFYSRIGKLGREARSRRQREEASE
;
A
#
# COMPACT_ATOMS: atom_id res chain seq x y z
N MET A 1 -9.64 30.28 12.82
CA MET A 1 -9.28 28.89 12.48
C MET A 1 -9.02 28.14 13.78
N ALA A 2 -9.83 27.16 14.16
CA ALA A 2 -9.67 26.45 15.43
C ALA A 2 -8.62 25.33 15.27
N GLU A 3 -7.54 25.44 16.03
CA GLU A 3 -6.45 24.46 16.09
C GLU A 3 -7.02 23.10 16.54
N ARG A 4 -6.96 22.10 15.65
CA ARG A 4 -7.31 20.73 15.99
C ARG A 4 -6.25 20.17 16.94
N LYS A 5 -6.40 20.46 18.24
CA LYS A 5 -5.57 19.84 19.28
C LYS A 5 -5.71 18.33 19.15
N GLN A 6 -4.62 17.65 18.80
CA GLN A 6 -4.55 16.19 18.86
C GLN A 6 -4.76 15.80 20.32
N ARG A 7 -5.99 15.41 20.67
CA ARG A 7 -6.28 14.89 22.00
C ARG A 7 -5.59 13.53 22.08
N PRO A 8 -4.70 13.30 23.06
CA PRO A 8 -4.08 12.00 23.21
C PRO A 8 -5.18 10.95 23.40
N GLY A 9 -5.00 9.80 22.75
CA GLY A 9 -5.95 8.69 22.85
C GLY A 9 -6.17 8.24 24.29
N PRO A 10 -7.26 7.52 24.57
CA PRO A 10 -7.50 7.00 25.91
C PRO A 10 -6.34 6.09 26.34
N LYS A 11 -5.90 6.24 27.59
CA LYS A 11 -4.81 5.44 28.15
C LYS A 11 -5.17 3.95 28.10
N PRO A 12 -4.24 3.04 27.80
CA PRO A 12 -4.48 1.59 27.85
C PRO A 12 -5.08 1.19 29.21
N GLY A 13 -6.13 0.36 29.21
CA GLY A 13 -6.84 -0.07 30.42
C GLY A 13 -7.82 0.94 31.03
N SER A 14 -7.93 2.16 30.48
CA SER A 14 -8.96 3.12 30.90
C SER A 14 -10.36 2.71 30.42
N GLU A 15 -11.40 3.20 31.09
CA GLU A 15 -12.79 2.98 30.69
C GLU A 15 -13.07 3.46 29.26
N GLY A 16 -12.40 4.52 28.80
CA GLY A 16 -12.44 4.97 27.41
C GLY A 16 -11.83 3.97 26.43
N ALA A 17 -10.72 3.33 26.79
CA ALA A 17 -10.13 2.25 26.01
C ALA A 17 -11.02 0.99 26.03
N ALA A 18 -11.66 0.69 27.16
CA ALA A 18 -12.60 -0.43 27.30
C ALA A 18 -13.86 -0.22 26.46
N ARG A 19 -14.42 1.00 26.41
CA ARG A 19 -15.55 1.35 25.53
C ARG A 19 -15.22 1.20 24.06
N ILE A 20 -14.03 1.65 23.64
CA ILE A 20 -13.56 1.44 22.26
C ILE A 20 -13.37 -0.07 22.00
N ALA A 21 -12.71 -0.79 22.89
CA ALA A 21 -12.51 -2.24 22.76
C ALA A 21 -13.84 -3.02 22.73
N GLN A 22 -14.85 -2.58 23.48
CA GLN A 22 -16.19 -3.18 23.49
C GLN A 22 -16.96 -2.89 22.20
N ALA A 23 -16.87 -1.67 21.67
CA ALA A 23 -17.44 -1.30 20.38
C ALA A 23 -16.81 -2.08 19.21
N HIS A 24 -15.52 -2.44 19.32
CA HIS A 24 -14.78 -3.24 18.33
C HIS A 24 -14.79 -4.76 18.61
N ARG A 25 -15.50 -5.23 19.64
CA ARG A 25 -15.49 -6.66 20.06
C ARG A 25 -16.16 -7.61 19.06
N GLY A 26 -16.90 -7.09 18.08
CA GLY A 26 -17.56 -7.86 17.01
C GLY A 26 -16.91 -7.73 15.63
N SER A 27 -15.94 -6.83 15.44
CA SER A 27 -15.30 -6.65 14.12
C SER A 27 -14.26 -7.73 13.79
N HIS A 28 -13.96 -8.63 14.73
CA HIS A 28 -13.07 -9.79 14.54
C HIS A 28 -13.79 -11.06 14.08
N GLU A 29 -15.12 -11.13 14.10
CA GLU A 29 -15.81 -12.33 13.56
C GLU A 29 -15.66 -12.44 12.03
N HIS A 30 -15.44 -11.31 11.35
CA HIS A 30 -15.12 -11.26 9.92
C HIS A 30 -13.71 -11.81 9.57
N ASP A 31 -12.82 -12.04 10.55
CA ASP A 31 -11.50 -12.62 10.27
C ASP A 31 -11.57 -14.14 10.03
N ARG A 32 -12.67 -14.82 10.40
CA ARG A 32 -12.84 -16.27 10.18
C ARG A 32 -13.18 -16.64 8.73
N GLU A 33 -13.87 -15.76 8.03
CA GLU A 33 -14.20 -15.93 6.60
C GLU A 33 -13.03 -15.52 5.68
N GLY A 34 -11.94 -15.04 6.30
CA GLY A 34 -10.84 -14.40 5.62
C GLY A 34 -11.26 -13.01 5.16
N GLY A 35 -10.50 -11.98 5.55
CA GLY A 35 -10.80 -10.61 5.14
C GLY A 35 -10.80 -10.44 3.62
N PHE A 36 -10.91 -9.20 3.13
CA PHE A 36 -10.90 -8.88 1.68
C PHE A 36 -9.78 -9.55 0.86
N ALA A 37 -8.68 -10.01 1.49
CA ALA A 37 -7.58 -10.74 0.85
C ALA A 37 -7.84 -12.25 0.61
N ALA A 38 -8.84 -12.85 1.26
CA ALA A 38 -9.16 -14.27 1.12
C ALA A 38 -10.00 -14.58 -0.13
N ASP A 39 -10.76 -13.60 -0.62
CA ASP A 39 -11.44 -13.66 -1.92
C ASP A 39 -10.69 -12.76 -2.92
N PRO A 40 -9.97 -13.32 -3.91
CA PRO A 40 -9.25 -12.55 -4.93
C PRO A 40 -10.13 -11.61 -5.76
N SER A 41 -11.40 -11.95 -5.99
CA SER A 41 -12.35 -11.13 -6.74
C SER A 41 -12.78 -9.92 -5.93
N LEU A 42 -13.06 -10.15 -4.64
CA LEU A 42 -13.39 -9.10 -3.70
C LEU A 42 -12.19 -8.16 -3.46
N ALA A 43 -10.99 -8.72 -3.29
CA ALA A 43 -9.73 -7.96 -3.18
C ALA A 43 -9.52 -7.03 -4.37
N ARG A 44 -9.70 -7.57 -5.58
CA ARG A 44 -9.56 -6.82 -6.84
C ARG A 44 -10.58 -5.68 -6.91
N THR A 45 -11.84 -5.96 -6.58
CA THR A 45 -12.92 -4.97 -6.64
C THR A 45 -12.72 -3.86 -5.61
N ALA A 46 -12.37 -4.21 -4.37
CA ALA A 46 -12.08 -3.26 -3.31
C ALA A 46 -10.84 -2.41 -3.64
N GLY A 47 -9.78 -3.02 -4.17
CA GLY A 47 -8.59 -2.32 -4.61
C GLY A 47 -8.88 -1.29 -5.71
N ARG A 48 -9.70 -1.67 -6.70
CA ARG A 48 -10.13 -0.75 -7.76
C ARG A 48 -10.94 0.42 -7.21
N LEU A 49 -11.98 0.15 -6.42
CA LEU A 49 -12.84 1.19 -5.85
C LEU A 49 -12.06 2.12 -4.90
N GLY A 50 -11.12 1.57 -4.13
CA GLY A 50 -10.22 2.34 -3.29
C GLY A 50 -9.32 3.27 -4.11
N GLY A 51 -8.74 2.74 -5.20
CA GLY A 51 -7.92 3.52 -6.14
C GLY A 51 -8.71 4.64 -6.82
N GLU A 52 -9.92 4.37 -7.29
CA GLU A 52 -10.80 5.35 -7.92
C GLU A 52 -11.15 6.49 -6.94
N ARG A 53 -11.54 6.16 -5.71
CA ARG A 53 -11.83 7.16 -4.68
C ARG A 53 -10.63 8.03 -4.31
N VAL A 54 -9.42 7.44 -4.26
CA VAL A 54 -8.17 8.19 -4.02
C VAL A 54 -7.87 9.12 -5.18
N LYS A 55 -8.04 8.64 -6.42
CA LYS A 55 -7.83 9.43 -7.64
C LYS A 55 -8.81 10.61 -7.71
N GLU A 56 -10.09 10.40 -7.41
CA GLU A 56 -11.09 11.46 -7.33
C GLU A 56 -10.74 12.52 -6.28
N LYS A 57 -10.26 12.07 -5.11
CA LYS A 57 -9.98 12.96 -3.98
C LYS A 57 -8.72 13.80 -4.16
N TYR A 58 -7.64 13.22 -4.68
CA TYR A 58 -6.32 13.87 -4.68
C TYR A 58 -5.76 14.16 -6.07
N GLY A 59 -6.36 13.63 -7.14
CA GLY A 59 -5.93 13.87 -8.51
C GLY A 59 -4.56 13.25 -8.85
N SER A 60 -4.01 13.67 -9.99
CA SER A 60 -2.76 13.12 -10.54
C SER A 60 -1.50 13.53 -9.77
N SER A 61 -1.48 14.72 -9.15
CA SER A 61 -0.34 15.23 -8.39
C SER A 61 0.04 14.34 -7.21
N PHE A 62 -0.94 13.69 -6.59
CA PHE A 62 -0.75 12.74 -5.51
C PHE A 62 0.13 11.56 -5.91
N TYR A 63 -0.12 10.96 -7.09
CA TYR A 63 0.65 9.83 -7.58
C TYR A 63 2.10 10.21 -7.91
N THR A 64 2.30 11.42 -8.42
CA THR A 64 3.65 11.97 -8.65
C THR A 64 4.42 12.14 -7.34
N GLU A 65 3.78 12.68 -6.31
CA GLU A 65 4.43 12.91 -5.02
C GLU A 65 4.78 11.60 -4.31
N ILE A 66 3.86 10.63 -4.25
CA ILE A 66 4.14 9.32 -3.64
C ILE A 66 5.21 8.56 -4.42
N GLY A 67 5.22 8.65 -5.76
CA GLY A 67 6.24 8.05 -6.61
C GLY A 67 7.63 8.64 -6.32
N ARG A 68 7.72 9.97 -6.21
CA ARG A 68 8.95 10.65 -5.83
C ARG A 68 9.44 10.21 -4.45
N LYS A 69 8.57 10.23 -3.44
CA LYS A 69 8.91 9.80 -2.06
C LYS A 69 9.40 8.35 -2.01
N GLY A 70 8.75 7.44 -2.75
CA GLY A 70 9.18 6.05 -2.86
C GLY A 70 10.55 5.92 -3.51
N GLY A 71 10.80 6.67 -4.60
CA GLY A 71 12.10 6.70 -5.27
C GLY A 71 13.21 7.25 -4.38
N GLU A 72 12.95 8.34 -3.65
CA GLU A 72 13.89 8.91 -2.67
C GLU A 72 14.23 7.90 -1.56
N ALA A 73 13.23 7.22 -0.99
CA ALA A 73 13.44 6.20 0.03
C ALA A 73 14.28 5.01 -0.47
N VAL A 74 14.05 4.55 -1.70
CA VAL A 74 14.85 3.47 -2.31
C VAL A 74 16.29 3.92 -2.55
N ARG A 75 16.48 5.13 -3.07
CA ARG A 75 17.82 5.70 -3.27
C ARG A 75 18.58 5.81 -1.96
N ASP A 76 17.94 6.31 -0.91
CA ASP A 76 18.59 6.52 0.39
C ASP A 76 18.96 5.19 1.07
N THR A 77 18.18 4.12 0.85
CA THR A 77 18.42 2.80 1.45
C THR A 77 19.40 1.93 0.67
N HIS A 78 19.35 1.94 -0.67
CA HIS A 78 20.10 1.00 -1.51
C HIS A 78 21.21 1.66 -2.35
N GLY A 79 21.23 2.99 -2.46
CA GLY A 79 22.23 3.72 -3.23
C GLY A 79 22.19 3.45 -4.74
N THR A 80 23.21 3.92 -5.44
CA THR A 80 23.26 3.91 -6.92
C THR A 80 23.43 2.51 -7.52
N GLU A 81 24.10 1.60 -6.81
CA GLU A 81 24.34 0.22 -7.24
C GLU A 81 23.04 -0.57 -7.49
N PHE A 82 21.99 -0.25 -6.74
CA PHE A 82 20.68 -0.84 -6.92
C PHE A 82 20.09 -0.58 -8.30
N TYR A 83 20.17 0.68 -8.77
CA TYR A 83 19.67 1.06 -10.09
C TYR A 83 20.45 0.40 -11.22
N SER A 84 21.78 0.28 -11.06
CA SER A 84 22.64 -0.45 -11.99
C SER A 84 22.25 -1.93 -12.09
N ARG A 85 21.99 -2.57 -10.94
CA ARG A 85 21.59 -3.98 -10.85
C ARG A 85 20.23 -4.24 -11.49
N ILE A 86 19.21 -3.45 -11.14
CA ILE A 86 17.86 -3.62 -11.74
C ILE A 86 17.88 -3.34 -13.25
N GLY A 87 18.71 -2.38 -13.70
CA GLY A 87 18.89 -2.10 -15.12
C GLY A 87 19.52 -3.28 -15.87
N LYS A 88 20.53 -3.93 -15.27
CA LYS A 88 21.14 -5.16 -15.83
C LYS A 88 20.14 -6.30 -15.90
N LEU A 89 19.41 -6.57 -14.82
CA LEU A 89 18.37 -7.61 -14.77
C LEU A 89 17.28 -7.38 -15.82
N GLY A 90 16.83 -6.12 -16.00
CA GLY A 90 15.84 -5.78 -17.01
C GLY A 90 16.31 -6.04 -18.45
N ARG A 91 17.58 -5.75 -18.75
CA ARG A 91 18.18 -6.07 -20.05
C ARG A 91 18.30 -7.57 -20.28
N GLU A 92 18.79 -8.31 -19.28
CA GLU A 92 18.91 -9.77 -19.35
C GLU A 92 17.56 -10.45 -19.57
N ALA A 93 16.52 -10.01 -18.85
CA ALA A 93 15.16 -10.50 -19.02
C ALA A 93 14.62 -10.24 -20.44
N ARG A 94 14.87 -9.04 -21.00
CA ARG A 94 14.48 -8.71 -22.37
C ARG A 94 15.23 -9.56 -23.39
N SER A 95 16.55 -9.69 -23.25
CA SER A 95 17.38 -10.50 -24.17
C SER A 95 17.04 -11.98 -24.10
N ARG A 96 16.62 -12.48 -22.94
CA ARG A 96 16.14 -13.86 -22.79
C ARG A 96 14.85 -14.08 -23.58
N ARG A 97 13.84 -13.22 -23.41
CA ARG A 97 12.59 -13.30 -24.17
C ARG A 97 12.81 -13.25 -25.67
N GLN A 98 13.66 -12.33 -26.14
CA GLN A 98 13.98 -12.21 -27.57
C GLN A 98 14.67 -13.45 -28.14
N ARG A 99 15.47 -14.17 -27.33
CA ARG A 99 16.10 -15.43 -27.76
C ARG A 99 15.10 -16.59 -27.79
N GLU A 100 14.19 -16.64 -26.83
CA GLU A 100 13.11 -17.62 -26.77
C GLU A 100 12.15 -17.44 -27.96
N GLU A 101 11.72 -16.21 -28.24
CA GLU A 101 10.85 -15.83 -29.37
C GLU A 101 11.50 -16.06 -30.75
N ALA A 102 12.84 -16.00 -30.86
CA ALA A 102 13.57 -16.25 -32.10
C ALA A 102 13.87 -17.74 -32.34
N SER A 103 13.58 -18.60 -31.35
CA SER A 103 13.77 -20.05 -31.42
C SER A 103 12.48 -20.85 -31.63
N GLU A 104 11.33 -20.15 -31.68
CA GLU A 104 10.02 -20.66 -32.12
C GLU A 104 9.79 -20.33 -33.61
#